data_AF-G2G0X5-F1
#
_entry.id   AF-G2G0X5-F1
#
_cell.length_a   1.000
_cell.length_b   1.000
_cell.length_c   1.000
_cell.angle_alpha   90.00
_cell.angle_beta   90.00
_cell.angle_gamma   90.00
#
_symmetry.space_group_name_H-M   'P 1'
#
loop_
_entity.id
_entity.type
_entity.pdbx_description
1 polymer ?
#
loop_
_entity_poly.entity_id
_entity_poly.type
_entity_poly.pdbx_seq_one_letter_code
_entity_poly.pdbx_strand_id
1 'polypeptide(L)'
;MYLEIVSEDARIVSDVLEELKRAMSKKPLFTCPHHGYAIILEEMDELWDEVKKKKFERDIKNMRSEAVQVAAMAIKFIMSMENDWKPISQNKRSERDFTEEELQNEIKCKQCRYSFMTEDALAELGSDPCDICHDLSGWKPKE
;
A
#
# COMPACT_ATOMS: atom_id res chain seq x y z
N MET A 1 29.67 -8.65 3.50
CA MET A 1 29.17 -9.77 4.32
C MET A 1 28.21 -10.55 3.45
N TYR A 2 28.70 -11.58 2.76
CA TYR A 2 27.86 -12.46 1.96
C TYR A 2 27.29 -13.50 2.91
N LEU A 3 25.97 -13.53 3.07
CA LEU A 3 25.29 -14.64 3.73
C LEU A 3 25.51 -15.88 2.86
N GLU A 4 26.31 -16.82 3.35
CA GLU A 4 26.38 -18.16 2.78
C GLU A 4 25.04 -18.84 3.04
N ILE A 5 24.15 -18.79 2.05
CA ILE A 5 22.84 -19.44 2.10
C ILE A 5 23.09 -20.95 2.08
N VAL A 6 22.99 -21.59 3.24
CA VAL A 6 23.07 -23.05 3.39
C VAL A 6 21.80 -23.67 2.79
N SER A 7 21.90 -24.89 2.26
CA SER A 7 20.96 -25.54 1.31
C SER A 7 19.47 -25.56 1.66
N GLU A 8 19.09 -25.32 2.92
CA GLU A 8 17.70 -25.28 3.39
C GLU A 8 17.09 -23.87 3.28
N ASP A 9 17.88 -22.82 3.53
CA ASP A 9 17.47 -21.41 3.37
C ASP A 9 17.27 -21.03 1.90
N ALA A 10 17.98 -21.70 1.00
CA ALA A 10 17.83 -21.54 -0.45
C ALA A 10 16.39 -21.83 -0.91
N ARG A 11 15.69 -22.76 -0.25
CA ARG A 11 14.29 -23.07 -0.57
C ARG A 11 13.35 -21.95 -0.13
N ILE A 12 13.62 -21.31 1.01
CA ILE A 12 12.78 -20.21 1.52
C ILE A 12 12.86 -19.03 0.55
N VAL A 13 14.07 -18.64 0.15
CA VAL A 13 14.26 -17.55 -0.82
C VAL A 13 13.63 -17.91 -2.17
N SER A 14 13.77 -19.16 -2.63
CA SER A 14 13.14 -19.63 -3.86
C SER A 14 11.62 -19.46 -3.81
N ASP A 15 10.97 -19.90 -2.73
CA ASP A 15 9.52 -19.82 -2.58
C ASP A 15 9.02 -18.37 -2.57
N VAL A 16 9.75 -17.46 -1.91
CA VAL A 16 9.44 -16.03 -1.93
C VAL A 16 9.57 -15.46 -3.34
N LEU A 17 10.59 -15.86 -4.11
CA LEU A 17 10.76 -15.42 -5.50
C LEU A 17 9.69 -16.00 -6.42
N GLU A 18 9.25 -17.23 -6.20
CA GLU A 18 8.13 -17.84 -6.94
C GLU A 18 6.82 -17.12 -6.64
N GLU A 19 6.56 -16.81 -5.38
CA GLU A 19 5.38 -16.05 -4.97
C GLU A 19 5.41 -14.64 -5.55
N LEU A 20 6.55 -13.96 -5.49
CA LEU A 20 6.73 -12.64 -6.11
C LEU A 20 6.43 -12.68 -7.61
N LYS A 21 6.93 -13.70 -8.34
CA LYS A 21 6.62 -13.88 -9.76
C LYS A 21 5.12 -14.08 -9.99
N ARG A 22 4.45 -14.90 -9.17
CA ARG A 22 3.01 -15.14 -9.22
C ARG A 22 2.20 -13.87 -8.97
N ALA A 23 2.59 -13.09 -7.96
CA ALA A 23 1.92 -11.83 -7.65
C ALA A 23 2.11 -10.79 -8.76
N MET A 24 3.31 -10.70 -9.34
CA MET A 24 3.63 -9.84 -10.47
C MET A 24 2.89 -10.23 -11.76
N SER A 25 2.59 -11.52 -11.97
CA SER A 25 1.79 -11.97 -13.11
C SER A 25 0.31 -11.63 -12.99
N LYS A 26 -0.24 -11.61 -11.77
CA LYS A 26 -1.64 -11.24 -11.52
C LYS A 26 -1.87 -9.73 -11.57
N LYS A 27 -1.01 -8.96 -10.91
CA LYS A 27 -1.05 -7.51 -10.84
C LYS A 27 0.39 -6.99 -10.93
N PRO A 28 0.69 -6.00 -11.78
CA PRO A 28 2.00 -5.34 -11.82
C PRO A 28 2.39 -4.68 -10.47
N LEU A 29 3.42 -3.85 -10.48
CA LEU A 29 3.82 -3.04 -9.32
C LEU A 29 2.65 -2.26 -8.72
N PHE A 30 2.77 -1.94 -7.44
CA PHE A 30 1.75 -1.13 -6.75
C PHE A 30 1.65 0.25 -7.39
N THR A 31 0.48 0.86 -7.30
CA THR A 31 0.20 2.16 -7.94
C THR A 31 0.58 3.35 -7.06
N CYS A 32 0.66 3.15 -5.74
CA CYS A 32 1.02 4.16 -4.75
C CYS A 32 1.38 3.48 -3.40
N PRO A 33 2.00 4.21 -2.45
CA PRO A 33 2.33 3.66 -1.13
C PRO A 33 1.13 3.07 -0.37
N HIS A 34 -0.02 3.74 -0.40
CA HIS A 34 -1.22 3.28 0.32
C HIS A 34 -1.75 1.96 -0.24
N HIS A 35 -1.74 1.78 -1.57
CA HIS A 35 -2.12 0.52 -2.19
C HIS A 35 -1.14 -0.60 -1.79
N GLY A 36 0.16 -0.35 -1.85
CA GLY A 36 1.14 -1.35 -1.42
C GLY A 36 1.01 -1.71 0.06
N TYR A 37 0.78 -0.73 0.93
CA TYR A 37 0.56 -0.95 2.36
C TYR A 37 -0.72 -1.76 2.61
N ALA A 38 -1.83 -1.43 1.96
CA ALA A 38 -3.08 -2.15 2.11
C ALA A 38 -2.94 -3.63 1.74
N ILE A 39 -2.23 -3.94 0.66
CA ILE A 39 -1.97 -5.34 0.25
C ILE A 39 -1.06 -6.04 1.25
N ILE A 40 0.03 -5.40 1.72
CA ILE A 40 0.88 -6.01 2.76
C ILE A 40 0.07 -6.28 4.04
N LEU A 41 -0.82 -5.36 4.40
CA LEU A 41 -1.67 -5.50 5.58
C LEU A 41 -2.65 -6.67 5.43
N GLU A 42 -3.25 -6.84 4.24
CA GLU A 42 -4.10 -7.98 3.91
C GLU A 42 -3.35 -9.31 4.12
N GLU A 43 -2.15 -9.47 3.54
CA GLU A 43 -1.34 -10.68 3.74
C GLU A 43 -0.93 -10.89 5.21
N MET A 44 -0.68 -9.80 5.94
CA MET A 44 -0.35 -9.84 7.37
C MET A 44 -1.54 -10.27 8.22
N ASP A 45 -2.75 -9.82 7.88
CA ASP A 45 -3.98 -10.22 8.55
C ASP A 45 -4.28 -11.71 8.30
N GLU A 46 -4.06 -12.20 7.07
CA GLU A 46 -4.17 -13.64 6.75
C GLU A 46 -3.15 -14.48 7.54
N LEU A 47 -1.90 -14.04 7.63
CA LEU A 47 -0.89 -14.68 8.48
C LEU A 47 -1.32 -14.66 9.95
N TRP A 48 -1.83 -13.52 10.43
CA TRP A 48 -2.28 -13.37 11.80
C TRP A 48 -3.46 -14.30 12.13
N ASP A 49 -4.38 -14.47 11.17
CA ASP A 49 -5.49 -15.40 11.28
C ASP A 49 -5.02 -16.84 11.50
N GLU A 50 -3.93 -17.28 10.87
CA GLU A 50 -3.33 -18.58 11.16
C GLU A 50 -2.61 -18.61 12.51
N VAL A 51 -1.87 -17.55 12.85
CA VAL A 51 -1.07 -17.48 14.09
C VAL A 51 -1.96 -17.56 15.34
N LYS A 52 -3.09 -16.86 15.31
CA LYS A 52 -4.01 -16.78 16.46
C LYS A 52 -4.88 -18.02 16.65
N LYS A 53 -4.92 -18.96 15.69
CA LYS A 53 -5.62 -20.24 15.84
C LYS A 53 -5.05 -21.08 16.97
N LYS A 54 -5.93 -21.89 17.57
CA LYS A 54 -5.53 -22.90 18.56
C LYS A 54 -4.69 -23.98 17.90
N LYS A 55 -3.84 -24.66 18.69
CA LYS A 55 -2.86 -25.65 18.19
C LYS A 55 -3.46 -26.73 17.26
N PHE A 56 -4.69 -27.16 17.49
CA PHE A 56 -5.35 -28.21 16.71
C PHE A 56 -6.06 -27.70 15.44
N GLU A 57 -6.30 -26.38 15.33
CA GLU A 57 -6.93 -25.73 14.18
C GLU A 57 -5.89 -25.06 13.26
N ARG A 58 -4.67 -24.91 13.76
CA ARG A 58 -3.58 -24.22 13.08
C ARG A 58 -3.05 -25.05 11.92
N ASP A 59 -3.07 -24.47 10.73
CA ASP A 59 -2.40 -25.05 9.58
C ASP A 59 -1.00 -24.45 9.41
N ILE A 60 0.03 -25.23 9.75
CA ILE A 60 1.43 -24.79 9.64
C ILE A 60 1.85 -24.57 8.18
N LYS A 61 1.26 -25.31 7.24
CA LYS A 61 1.57 -25.11 5.82
C LYS A 61 0.95 -23.82 5.32
N ASN A 62 -0.30 -23.54 5.73
CA ASN A 62 -0.95 -22.29 5.37
C ASN A 62 -0.22 -21.10 6.01
N MET A 63 0.09 -21.16 7.30
CA MET A 63 0.87 -20.14 8.00
C MET A 63 2.21 -19.84 7.32
N ARG A 64 2.92 -20.89 6.86
CA ARG A 64 4.15 -20.72 6.07
C ARG A 64 3.86 -20.02 4.74
N SER A 65 2.79 -20.41 4.05
CA SER A 65 2.35 -19.77 2.81
C SER A 65 2.12 -18.27 3.03
N GLU A 66 1.34 -17.88 4.04
CA GLU A 66 1.05 -16.46 4.30
C GLU A 66 2.32 -15.68 4.67
N ALA A 67 3.24 -16.27 5.42
CA ALA A 67 4.53 -15.64 5.70
C ALA A 67 5.37 -15.42 4.42
N VAL A 68 5.33 -16.36 3.48
CA VAL A 68 5.97 -16.21 2.16
C VAL A 68 5.30 -15.10 1.35
N GLN A 69 3.96 -14.99 1.39
CA GLN A 69 3.22 -13.92 0.71
C GLN A 69 3.56 -12.54 1.28
N VAL A 70 3.60 -12.39 2.61
CA VAL A 70 4.05 -11.16 3.29
C VAL A 70 5.45 -10.75 2.83
N ALA A 71 6.40 -11.70 2.82
CA ALA A 71 7.77 -11.43 2.38
C ALA A 71 7.83 -11.01 0.90
N ALA A 72 7.08 -11.69 0.02
CA ALA A 72 6.99 -11.35 -1.39
C ALA A 72 6.37 -9.97 -1.61
N MET A 73 5.34 -9.59 -0.85
CA MET A 73 4.70 -8.28 -0.96
C MET A 73 5.59 -7.16 -0.46
N ALA A 74 6.39 -7.39 0.59
CA ALA A 74 7.41 -6.45 1.03
C ALA A 74 8.48 -6.20 -0.06
N ILE A 75 8.96 -7.25 -0.73
CA ILE A 75 9.90 -7.10 -1.87
C ILE A 75 9.22 -6.34 -3.01
N LYS A 76 7.97 -6.69 -3.37
CA LYS A 76 7.19 -6.01 -4.40
C LYS A 76 6.99 -4.52 -4.07
N PHE A 77 6.84 -4.17 -2.79
CA PHE A 77 6.73 -2.80 -2.33
C PHE A 77 8.04 -2.02 -2.56
N ILE A 78 9.17 -2.59 -2.18
CA ILE A 78 10.51 -2.01 -2.45
C ILE A 78 10.71 -1.84 -3.96
N MET A 79 10.42 -2.85 -4.77
CA MET A 79 10.49 -2.75 -6.23
C MET A 79 9.58 -1.64 -6.76
N SER A 80 8.39 -1.46 -6.19
CA SER A 80 7.47 -0.41 -6.61
C SER A 80 8.02 0.99 -6.26
N MET A 81 8.69 1.13 -5.10
CA MET A 81 9.39 2.36 -4.70
C MET A 81 10.55 2.69 -5.64
N GLU A 82 11.40 1.71 -5.96
CA GLU A 82 12.56 1.88 -6.83
C GLU A 82 12.20 2.18 -8.29
N ASN A 83 10.97 1.80 -8.71
CA ASN A 83 10.43 2.11 -10.03
C ASN A 83 9.53 3.37 -10.02
N ASP A 84 9.79 4.31 -9.11
CA ASP A 84 9.14 5.62 -8.98
C ASP A 84 7.61 5.59 -8.78
N TRP A 85 7.02 4.48 -8.29
CA TRP A 85 5.57 4.34 -8.08
C TRP A 85 4.74 4.99 -9.20
N LYS A 86 5.16 4.83 -10.46
CA LYS A 86 4.51 5.51 -11.57
C LYS A 86 3.11 4.93 -11.69
N PRO A 87 2.04 5.70 -11.45
CA PRO A 87 0.69 5.21 -11.64
C PRO A 87 0.53 4.83 -13.12
N ILE A 88 -0.44 3.98 -13.45
CA ILE A 88 -0.81 3.67 -14.85
C ILE A 88 -1.07 4.96 -15.67
N SER A 89 -1.29 6.12 -15.04
CA SER A 89 -1.35 7.43 -15.71
C SER A 89 -0.03 7.88 -16.38
N GLN A 90 1.10 7.28 -16.04
CA GLN A 90 2.40 7.55 -16.67
C GLN A 90 2.86 6.44 -17.62
N ASN A 91 2.04 5.42 -17.85
CA ASN A 91 2.15 4.66 -19.10
C ASN A 91 1.88 5.65 -20.23
N LYS A 92 2.82 5.79 -21.16
CA LYS A 92 2.77 6.68 -22.33
C LYS A 92 1.51 6.44 -23.20
N ARG A 93 0.34 6.89 -22.75
CA ARG A 93 -0.63 7.53 -23.62
C ARG A 93 -0.25 9.00 -23.61
N SER A 94 0.55 9.37 -24.61
CA SER A 94 0.71 10.71 -25.17
C SER A 94 0.28 11.87 -24.26
N GLU A 95 1.26 12.67 -23.83
CA GLU A 95 1.13 14.13 -23.66
C GLU A 95 -0.28 14.67 -23.89
N ARG A 96 -1.13 14.62 -22.86
CA ARG A 96 -2.27 15.52 -22.79
C ARG A 96 -1.88 16.53 -21.76
N ASP A 97 -1.76 17.78 -22.19
CA ASP A 97 -1.68 18.93 -21.30
C ASP A 97 -2.81 18.79 -20.30
N PHE A 98 -2.45 18.61 -19.04
CA PHE A 98 -3.40 18.76 -17.94
C PHE A 98 -3.86 20.21 -17.96
N THR A 99 -5.16 20.43 -17.80
CA THR A 99 -5.69 21.78 -17.67
C THR A 99 -5.20 22.40 -16.37
N GLU A 100 -5.08 23.74 -16.34
CA GLU A 100 -4.68 24.49 -15.15
C GLU A 100 -5.53 24.12 -13.91
N GLU A 101 -6.81 23.79 -14.13
CA GLU A 101 -7.76 23.37 -13.10
C GLU A 101 -7.43 21.98 -12.52
N GLU A 102 -7.03 21.02 -13.35
CA GLU A 102 -6.62 19.68 -12.91
C GLU A 102 -5.30 19.73 -12.11
N LEU A 103 -4.37 20.59 -12.54
CA LEU A 103 -3.11 20.82 -11.82
C LEU A 103 -3.35 21.49 -10.46
N GLN A 104 -4.28 22.44 -10.39
CA GLN A 104 -4.68 23.06 -9.12
C GLN A 104 -5.39 22.08 -8.19
N ASN A 105 -6.19 21.16 -8.70
CA ASN A 105 -6.85 20.13 -7.89
C ASN A 105 -5.86 19.11 -7.31
N GLU A 106 -4.80 18.75 -8.04
CA GLU A 106 -3.73 17.89 -7.52
C GLU A 106 -2.88 18.60 -6.44
N ILE A 107 -2.62 19.90 -6.63
CA ILE A 107 -1.95 20.75 -5.63
C ILE A 107 -2.82 20.90 -4.37
N LYS A 108 -4.14 21.10 -4.51
CA LYS A 108 -5.09 21.12 -3.39
C LYS A 108 -5.11 19.79 -2.62
N CYS A 109 -5.05 18.66 -3.32
CA CYS A 109 -4.99 17.32 -2.71
C CYS A 109 -3.68 17.08 -1.94
N LYS A 110 -2.53 17.55 -2.47
CA LYS A 110 -1.23 17.54 -1.76
C LYS A 110 -1.11 18.61 -0.66
N GLN A 111 -1.95 19.63 -0.67
CA GLN A 111 -2.06 20.67 0.37
C GLN A 111 -2.93 20.27 1.56
N CYS A 112 -3.66 19.14 1.48
CA CYS A 112 -4.55 18.62 2.51
C CYS A 112 -3.81 18.09 3.75
N ARG A 113 -2.87 18.87 4.32
CA ARG A 113 -2.27 18.68 5.65
C ARG A 113 -3.32 18.62 6.79
N TYR A 114 -4.61 18.56 6.48
CA TYR A 114 -5.72 18.43 7.42
C TYR A 114 -5.73 17.09 8.16
N SER A 115 -5.07 16.05 7.66
CA SER A 115 -4.76 14.87 8.49
C SER A 115 -3.82 15.17 9.67
N PHE A 116 -3.18 16.34 9.69
CA PHE A 116 -2.27 16.81 10.74
C PHE A 116 -2.81 18.04 11.50
N MET A 117 -4.04 18.50 11.22
CA MET A 117 -4.70 19.55 12.00
C MET A 117 -5.53 18.94 13.11
N THR A 118 -5.54 19.59 14.28
CA THR A 118 -6.39 19.19 15.41
C THR A 118 -7.86 19.52 15.12
N GLU A 119 -8.77 18.80 15.76
CA GLU A 119 -10.23 19.03 15.62
C GLU A 119 -10.62 20.48 15.88
N ASP A 120 -10.03 21.12 16.89
CA ASP A 120 -10.27 22.53 17.22
C ASP A 120 -9.89 23.49 16.08
N ALA A 121 -8.77 23.22 15.39
CA ALA A 121 -8.30 24.08 14.30
C ALA A 121 -9.14 23.92 13.03
N LEU A 122 -9.74 22.73 12.83
CA LEU A 122 -10.68 22.47 11.73
C LEU A 122 -12.03 23.14 11.97
N ALA A 123 -12.49 23.18 13.22
CA ALA A 123 -13.77 23.77 13.61
C ALA A 123 -13.82 25.31 13.43
N GLU A 124 -12.69 26.00 13.38
CA GLU A 124 -12.61 27.46 13.21
C GLU A 124 -12.76 27.93 11.75
N LEU A 125 -12.63 27.03 10.76
CA LEU A 125 -12.58 27.40 9.34
C LEU A 125 -13.94 27.83 8.76
N GLY A 126 -15.06 27.66 9.48
CA GLY A 126 -16.38 28.19 9.12
C GLY A 126 -17.08 27.51 7.91
N SER A 127 -16.35 26.76 7.10
CA SER A 127 -16.86 25.91 6.00
C SER A 127 -15.93 24.74 5.74
N ASP A 128 -16.43 23.67 5.10
CA ASP A 128 -15.60 22.52 4.69
C ASP A 128 -14.48 23.01 3.77
N PRO A 129 -13.20 22.84 4.14
CA PRO A 129 -12.09 23.30 3.32
C PRO A 129 -11.79 22.39 2.12
N CYS A 130 -12.46 21.23 1.97
CA CYS A 130 -12.27 20.31 0.84
C CYS A 130 -13.49 20.23 -0.10
N ASP A 131 -13.42 20.88 -1.25
CA ASP A 131 -14.46 20.78 -2.31
C ASP A 131 -14.44 19.44 -3.09
N ILE A 132 -13.52 18.53 -2.75
CA ILE A 132 -13.23 17.31 -3.53
C ILE A 132 -13.51 16.03 -2.71
N CYS A 133 -13.45 16.11 -1.38
CA CYS A 133 -13.36 14.96 -0.49
C CYS A 133 -14.25 15.10 0.74
N HIS A 134 -15.46 15.63 0.52
CA HIS A 134 -16.50 15.89 1.53
C HIS A 134 -16.73 14.76 2.55
N ASP A 135 -16.48 13.50 2.18
CA ASP A 135 -16.72 12.34 3.06
C ASP A 135 -15.48 11.82 3.81
N LEU A 136 -14.27 12.33 3.49
CA LEU A 136 -13.00 11.80 4.01
C LEU A 136 -12.23 12.77 4.92
N SER A 137 -12.65 14.04 5.02
CA SER A 137 -11.92 15.09 5.72
C SER A 137 -12.13 15.12 7.24
N GLY A 138 -13.04 14.31 7.80
CA GLY A 138 -13.35 14.30 9.24
C GLY A 138 -13.90 15.63 9.78
N TRP A 139 -14.12 16.62 8.90
CA TRP A 139 -14.60 17.94 9.26
C TRP A 139 -16.06 17.88 9.72
N LYS A 140 -16.35 18.57 10.83
CA LYS A 140 -17.71 18.82 11.30
C LYS A 140 -17.84 20.31 11.65
N PRO A 141 -18.97 20.96 11.32
CA PRO A 141 -19.21 22.31 11.75
C PRO A 141 -19.31 22.37 13.28
N LYS A 142 -18.82 23.45 13.87
CA LYS A 142 -19.01 23.76 15.29
C LYS A 142 -20.49 24.10 15.50
N GLU A 143 -21.13 23.46 16.48
CA GLU A 143 -22.52 23.78 16.87
C GLU A 143 -22.69 25.23 17.31
#